data_AF-A0A6A3TAY3-F1
#
_entry.id   AF-A0A6A3TAY3-F1
#
_cell.length_a   1.000
_cell.length_b   1.000
_cell.length_c   1.000
_cell.angle_alpha   90.00
_cell.angle_beta   90.00
_cell.angle_gamma   90.00
#
_symmetry.space_group_name_H-M   'P 1'
#
loop_
_entity.id
_entity.type
_entity.pdbx_description
1 polymer ?
#
loop_
_entity_poly.entity_id
_entity_poly.type
_entity_poly.pdbx_seq_one_letter_code
_entity_poly.pdbx_strand_id
1 'polypeptide(L)'
;MLNTVKLSGSTIWGSDVERAQCRRQAFAYQARFGQHTLIVTLTPNIADSFVMAQYCGISSVGKLFDAALAERTNKSALYSASMRNDPASARLFVQNIEAFIEHVLGVSPKHMKAKPFDGLFGPVLAYFGMVETQGGGTLHAHFLVWLADAPPNSEAFDRAVAAHGD
;
A
#
# COMPACT_ATOMS: atom_id res chain seq x y z
N MET A 1 -10.87 -1.07 35.11
CA MET A 1 -10.57 0.21 34.42
C MET A 1 -9.43 0.09 33.42
N LEU A 2 -8.21 -0.31 33.81
CA LEU A 2 -7.05 -0.41 32.89
C LEU A 2 -7.25 -1.36 31.70
N ASN A 3 -7.89 -2.52 31.89
CA ASN A 3 -8.19 -3.44 30.79
C ASN A 3 -9.22 -2.87 29.80
N THR A 4 -10.20 -2.11 30.29
CA THR A 4 -11.22 -1.46 29.45
C THR A 4 -10.61 -0.37 28.57
N VAL A 5 -9.68 0.43 29.13
CA VAL A 5 -8.93 1.46 28.37
C VAL A 5 -7.98 0.84 27.34
N LYS A 6 -7.35 -0.29 27.66
CA LYS A 6 -6.54 -1.05 26.68
C LYS A 6 -7.39 -1.60 25.54
N LEU A 7 -8.55 -2.17 25.85
CA LEU A 7 -9.49 -2.70 24.85
C LEU A 7 -10.04 -1.59 23.93
N SER A 8 -10.38 -0.42 24.46
CA SER A 8 -10.77 0.72 23.63
C SER A 8 -9.59 1.30 22.84
N GLY A 9 -8.38 1.23 23.38
CA GLY A 9 -7.16 1.67 22.69
C GLY A 9 -6.90 0.88 21.41
N SER A 10 -7.10 -0.45 21.40
CA SER A 10 -6.87 -1.26 20.19
C SER A 10 -7.76 -0.92 19.00
N THR A 11 -8.91 -0.28 19.23
CA THR A 11 -9.82 0.17 18.16
C THR A 11 -9.56 1.59 17.69
N ILE A 12 -8.74 2.36 18.43
CA ILE A 12 -8.34 3.70 18.04
C ILE A 12 -7.16 3.58 17.09
N TRP A 13 -7.39 4.00 15.86
CA TRP A 13 -6.38 4.07 14.83
C TRP A 13 -5.17 4.91 15.28
N GLY A 14 -3.95 4.37 15.16
CA GLY A 14 -2.73 5.07 15.52
C GLY A 14 -2.47 5.17 17.04
N SER A 15 -3.18 4.41 17.88
CA SER A 15 -2.88 4.34 19.30
C SER A 15 -1.65 3.45 19.58
N ASP A 16 -1.01 3.62 20.74
CA ASP A 16 0.09 2.73 21.15
C ASP A 16 -0.34 1.26 21.28
N VAL A 17 -1.60 1.03 21.64
CA VAL A 17 -2.15 -0.32 21.80
C VAL A 17 -2.36 -0.98 20.43
N GLU A 18 -2.89 -0.22 19.48
CA GLU A 18 -3.06 -0.66 18.09
C GLU A 18 -1.70 -0.97 17.46
N ARG A 19 -0.72 -0.06 17.58
CA ARG A 19 0.66 -0.31 17.18
C ARG A 19 1.27 -1.56 17.81
N ALA A 20 1.05 -1.79 19.11
CA ALA A 20 1.53 -2.99 19.81
C ALA A 20 0.84 -4.28 19.30
N GLN A 21 -0.43 -4.20 18.92
CA GLN A 21 -1.15 -5.31 18.30
C GLN A 21 -0.63 -5.60 16.89
N CYS A 22 -0.41 -4.58 16.06
CA CYS A 22 0.20 -4.73 14.74
C CYS A 22 1.56 -5.41 14.83
N ARG A 23 2.41 -5.03 15.80
CA ARG A 23 3.70 -5.72 16.03
C ARG A 23 3.52 -7.20 16.37
N ARG A 24 2.57 -7.55 17.25
CA ARG A 24 2.28 -8.95 17.58
C ARG A 24 1.80 -9.74 16.36
N GLN A 25 0.98 -9.13 15.50
CA GLN A 25 0.53 -9.74 14.26
C GLN A 25 1.69 -9.96 13.29
N ALA A 26 2.57 -8.97 13.11
CA ALA A 26 3.77 -9.11 12.28
C ALA A 26 4.66 -10.27 12.78
N PHE A 27 4.89 -10.38 14.09
CA PHE A 27 5.64 -11.51 14.65
C PHE A 27 4.94 -12.85 14.45
N ALA A 28 3.60 -12.91 14.51
CA ALA A 28 2.85 -14.14 14.24
C ALA A 28 2.99 -14.59 12.78
N TYR A 29 2.99 -13.66 11.83
CA TYR A 29 3.27 -13.96 10.42
C TYR A 29 4.69 -14.48 10.24
N GLN A 30 5.67 -13.82 10.85
CA GLN A 30 7.06 -14.24 10.78
C GLN A 30 7.30 -15.63 11.40
N ALA A 31 6.63 -15.94 12.52
CA ALA A 31 6.69 -17.26 13.14
C ALA A 31 6.07 -18.36 12.25
N ARG A 32 5.06 -18.01 11.45
CA ARG A 32 4.34 -18.97 10.58
C ARG A 32 5.01 -19.18 9.23
N PHE A 33 5.50 -18.11 8.62
CA PHE A 33 6.00 -18.11 7.23
C PHE A 33 7.52 -17.89 7.13
N GLY A 34 8.21 -17.71 8.25
CA GLY A 34 9.63 -17.37 8.27
C GLY A 34 9.88 -15.89 7.98
N GLN A 35 11.06 -15.58 7.45
CA GLN A 35 11.42 -14.20 7.10
C GLN A 35 10.64 -13.73 5.86
N HIS A 36 10.20 -12.48 5.88
CA HIS A 36 9.57 -11.87 4.71
C HIS A 36 10.60 -11.68 3.60
N THR A 37 10.14 -11.74 2.35
CA THR A 37 11.00 -11.49 1.18
C THR A 37 11.14 -9.99 0.90
N LEU A 38 10.03 -9.24 0.99
CA LEU A 38 10.00 -7.82 0.64
C LEU A 38 9.49 -6.98 1.81
N ILE A 39 10.11 -5.81 1.98
CA ILE A 39 9.58 -4.70 2.77
C ILE A 39 9.21 -3.60 1.77
N VAL A 40 7.93 -3.24 1.71
CA VAL A 40 7.42 -2.25 0.75
C VAL A 40 6.83 -1.07 1.50
N THR A 41 7.16 0.15 1.03
CA THR A 41 6.53 1.39 1.52
C THR A 41 5.80 2.05 0.37
N LEU A 42 4.52 2.36 0.57
CA LEU A 42 3.69 3.08 -0.40
C LEU A 42 3.31 4.44 0.16
N THR A 43 3.78 5.48 -0.51
CA THR A 43 3.46 6.88 -0.20
C THR A 43 2.87 7.53 -1.45
N PRO A 44 1.53 7.49 -1.62
CA PRO A 44 0.89 8.12 -2.77
C PRO A 44 1.19 9.62 -2.83
N ASN A 45 1.58 10.12 -3.99
CA ASN A 45 1.75 11.55 -4.19
C ASN A 45 0.37 12.22 -4.29
N ILE A 46 0.05 13.07 -3.31
CA ILE A 46 -1.22 13.83 -3.28
C ILE A 46 -1.06 15.29 -3.74
N ALA A 47 0.17 15.80 -3.80
CA ALA A 47 0.45 17.23 -3.92
C ALA A 47 0.34 17.77 -5.35
N ASP A 48 0.72 16.96 -6.35
CA ASP A 48 0.71 17.33 -7.78
C ASP A 48 0.11 16.18 -8.62
N SER A 49 -0.88 15.47 -8.06
CA SER A 49 -1.53 14.35 -8.71
C SER A 49 -2.73 14.79 -9.52
N PHE A 50 -2.77 14.39 -10.79
CA PHE A 50 -3.93 14.62 -11.64
C PHE A 50 -5.21 13.96 -11.08
N VAL A 51 -5.08 12.80 -10.43
CA VAL A 51 -6.22 12.12 -9.80
C VAL A 51 -6.77 12.96 -8.65
N MET A 52 -5.91 13.64 -7.88
CA MET A 52 -6.35 14.59 -6.86
C MET A 52 -7.05 15.80 -7.48
N ALA A 53 -6.54 16.32 -8.60
CA ALA A 53 -7.18 17.42 -9.32
C ALA A 53 -8.64 17.07 -9.70
N GLN A 54 -8.86 15.83 -10.12
CA GLN A 54 -10.19 15.33 -10.47
C GLN A 54 -11.06 15.11 -9.23
N TYR A 55 -10.51 14.59 -8.13
CA TYR A 55 -11.25 14.43 -6.86
C TYR A 55 -11.63 15.75 -6.20
N CYS A 56 -10.82 16.79 -6.38
CA CYS A 56 -11.11 18.13 -5.90
C CYS A 56 -11.94 18.97 -6.88
N GLY A 57 -12.34 18.43 -8.04
CA GLY A 57 -13.18 19.13 -9.03
C GLY A 57 -12.46 20.27 -9.77
N ILE A 58 -11.13 20.30 -9.75
CA ILE A 58 -10.29 21.31 -10.43
C ILE A 58 -10.14 20.95 -11.92
N SER A 59 -10.14 19.65 -12.21
CA SER A 59 -10.13 19.10 -13.56
C SER A 59 -11.32 18.16 -13.76
N SER A 60 -11.77 18.05 -14.99
CA SER A 60 -12.88 17.18 -15.40
C SER A 60 -12.53 16.53 -16.72
N VAL A 61 -11.97 15.33 -16.66
CA VAL A 61 -11.72 14.50 -17.84
C VAL A 61 -12.52 13.20 -17.75
N GLY A 62 -13.05 12.75 -18.90
CA GLY A 62 -13.80 11.51 -18.98
C GLY A 62 -12.92 10.26 -18.92
N LYS A 63 -11.67 10.36 -19.39
CA LYS A 63 -10.71 9.25 -19.41
C LYS A 63 -9.31 9.70 -19.02
N LEU A 64 -8.49 8.74 -18.57
CA LEU A 64 -7.09 8.98 -18.23
C LEU A 64 -6.25 9.42 -19.44
N PHE A 65 -6.59 8.96 -20.66
CA PHE A 65 -5.92 9.40 -21.88
C PHE A 65 -6.19 10.87 -22.20
N ASP A 66 -7.38 11.35 -21.88
CA ASP A 66 -7.74 12.76 -22.05
C ASP A 66 -6.99 13.65 -21.04
N ALA A 67 -6.58 13.09 -19.89
CA ALA A 67 -5.76 13.79 -18.90
C ALA A 67 -4.38 14.20 -19.45
N ALA A 68 -3.77 13.36 -20.29
CA ALA A 68 -2.47 13.64 -20.90
C ALA A 68 -2.54 14.76 -21.95
N LEU A 69 -3.73 14.97 -22.53
CA LEU A 69 -4.03 16.00 -23.53
C LEU A 69 -4.63 17.26 -22.92
N ALA A 70 -5.13 17.18 -21.67
CA ALA A 70 -5.72 18.30 -20.97
C ALA A 70 -4.66 19.37 -20.64
N GLU A 71 -5.08 20.63 -20.64
CA GLU A 71 -4.22 21.74 -20.23
C GLU A 71 -3.72 21.50 -18.81
N ARG A 72 -2.40 21.61 -18.63
CA ARG A 72 -1.76 21.30 -17.36
C ARG A 72 -2.21 22.34 -16.32
N THR A 73 -2.99 21.89 -15.34
CA THR A 73 -3.44 22.76 -14.26
C THR A 73 -2.23 23.34 -13.52
N ASN A 74 -2.31 24.61 -13.11
CA ASN A 74 -1.24 25.27 -12.35
C ASN A 74 -0.90 24.45 -11.08
N LYS A 75 0.36 24.03 -10.94
CA LYS A 75 0.86 23.24 -9.80
C LYS A 75 0.53 23.85 -8.45
N SER A 76 0.59 25.18 -8.31
CA SER A 76 0.28 25.87 -7.06
C SER A 76 -1.20 25.73 -6.68
N ALA A 77 -2.09 25.80 -7.68
CA ALA A 77 -3.52 25.62 -7.48
C ALA A 77 -3.86 24.16 -7.12
N LEU A 78 -3.24 23.19 -7.80
CA LEU A 78 -3.36 21.76 -7.47
C LEU A 78 -2.92 21.46 -6.05
N TYR A 79 -1.75 21.97 -5.67
CA TYR A 79 -1.18 21.81 -4.35
C TYR A 79 -2.11 22.37 -3.27
N SER A 80 -2.58 23.61 -3.44
CA SER A 80 -3.43 24.26 -2.43
C SER A 80 -4.78 23.58 -2.24
N ALA A 81 -5.37 23.03 -3.30
CA ALA A 81 -6.67 22.37 -3.22
C ALA A 81 -6.55 20.93 -2.70
N SER A 82 -5.49 20.21 -3.08
CA SER A 82 -5.28 18.82 -2.66
C SER A 82 -4.88 18.72 -1.19
N MET A 83 -4.01 19.63 -0.72
CA MET A 83 -3.56 19.67 0.69
C MET A 83 -4.64 20.10 1.69
N ARG A 84 -5.80 20.57 1.22
CA ARG A 84 -6.93 20.97 2.07
C ARG A 84 -8.12 20.00 2.00
N ASN A 85 -7.96 18.88 1.30
CA ASN A 85 -9.05 17.93 1.08
C ASN A 85 -8.67 16.53 1.59
N ASP A 86 -8.68 16.38 2.92
CA ASP A 86 -8.36 15.12 3.59
C ASP A 86 -9.21 13.93 3.12
N PRO A 87 -10.53 14.07 2.88
CA PRO A 87 -11.34 12.97 2.34
C PRO A 87 -10.89 12.53 0.95
N ALA A 88 -10.55 13.46 0.06
CA ALA A 88 -10.03 13.12 -1.28
C ALA A 88 -8.67 12.42 -1.19
N SER A 89 -7.79 12.90 -0.30
CA SER A 89 -6.48 12.30 -0.04
C SER A 89 -6.61 10.87 0.49
N ALA A 90 -7.47 10.65 1.49
CA ALA A 90 -7.77 9.33 2.03
C ALA A 90 -8.36 8.39 0.97
N ARG A 91 -9.26 8.89 0.11
CA ARG A 91 -9.82 8.11 -1.00
C ARG A 91 -8.75 7.67 -2.00
N LEU A 92 -7.88 8.59 -2.41
CA LEU A 92 -6.77 8.27 -3.31
C LEU A 92 -5.84 7.24 -2.66
N PHE A 93 -5.54 7.42 -1.37
CA PHE A 93 -4.71 6.48 -0.63
C PHE A 93 -5.30 5.07 -0.64
N VAL A 94 -6.55 4.89 -0.21
CA VAL A 94 -7.22 3.58 -0.19
C VAL A 94 -7.19 2.91 -1.56
N GLN A 95 -7.47 3.66 -2.62
CA GLN A 95 -7.43 3.10 -3.98
C GLN A 95 -6.03 2.67 -4.42
N ASN A 96 -4.98 3.42 -4.08
CA ASN A 96 -3.61 3.00 -4.37
C ASN A 96 -3.26 1.71 -3.63
N ILE A 97 -3.68 1.59 -2.37
CA ILE A 97 -3.46 0.38 -1.57
C ILE A 97 -4.22 -0.82 -2.15
N GLU A 98 -5.50 -0.66 -2.48
CA GLU A 98 -6.30 -1.72 -3.09
C GLU A 98 -5.75 -2.14 -4.44
N ALA A 99 -5.36 -1.18 -5.29
CA ALA A 99 -4.75 -1.46 -6.59
C ALA A 99 -3.40 -2.19 -6.46
N PHE A 100 -2.58 -1.82 -5.48
CA PHE A 100 -1.33 -2.52 -5.19
C PHE A 100 -1.57 -3.97 -4.77
N ILE A 101 -2.48 -4.21 -3.82
CA ILE A 101 -2.81 -5.57 -3.36
C ILE A 101 -3.39 -6.38 -4.53
N GLU A 102 -4.28 -5.79 -5.32
CA GLU A 102 -4.96 -6.50 -6.41
C GLU A 102 -4.07 -6.82 -7.60
N HIS A 103 -3.25 -5.86 -8.04
CA HIS A 103 -2.52 -5.96 -9.32
C HIS A 103 -1.03 -6.24 -9.14
N VAL A 104 -0.41 -5.76 -8.06
CA VAL A 104 1.01 -5.99 -7.80
C VAL A 104 1.20 -7.27 -7.00
N LEU A 105 0.42 -7.47 -5.93
CA LEU A 105 0.47 -8.72 -5.15
C LEU A 105 -0.38 -9.85 -5.76
N GLY A 106 -1.32 -9.53 -6.66
CA GLY A 106 -2.20 -10.55 -7.26
C GLY A 106 -3.22 -11.14 -6.28
N VAL A 107 -3.57 -10.43 -5.22
CA VAL A 107 -4.53 -10.89 -4.21
C VAL A 107 -5.82 -10.09 -4.31
N SER A 108 -6.97 -10.75 -4.43
CA SER A 108 -8.27 -10.07 -4.42
C SER A 108 -8.55 -9.46 -3.03
N PRO A 109 -8.59 -8.12 -2.86
CA PRO A 109 -8.77 -7.51 -1.54
C PRO A 109 -10.08 -7.92 -0.86
N LYS A 110 -11.14 -8.16 -1.65
CA LYS A 110 -12.48 -8.55 -1.16
C LYS A 110 -12.55 -9.98 -0.59
N HIS A 111 -11.73 -10.88 -1.11
CA HIS A 111 -11.84 -12.31 -0.82
C HIS A 111 -10.59 -12.88 -0.13
N MET A 112 -9.52 -12.08 -0.05
CA MET A 112 -8.21 -12.48 0.47
C MET A 112 -7.69 -13.77 -0.17
N LYS A 113 -7.94 -13.93 -1.47
CA LYS A 113 -7.54 -15.09 -2.28
C LYS A 113 -6.65 -14.64 -3.42
N ALA A 114 -5.67 -15.47 -3.75
CA ALA A 114 -4.88 -15.32 -4.96
C ALA A 114 -5.81 -15.27 -6.18
N LYS A 115 -5.52 -14.36 -7.10
CA LYS A 115 -6.22 -14.28 -8.38
C LYS A 115 -5.75 -15.42 -9.29
N PRO A 116 -6.53 -15.79 -10.32
CA PRO A 116 -6.13 -16.81 -11.28
C PRO A 116 -4.93 -16.40 -12.15
N PHE A 117 -4.48 -15.14 -12.05
CA PHE A 117 -3.27 -14.63 -12.68
C PHE A 117 -2.32 -14.14 -11.60
N ASP A 118 -1.02 -14.31 -11.85
CA ASP A 118 0.01 -13.91 -10.91
C ASP A 118 0.11 -12.38 -10.80
N GLY A 119 0.44 -11.91 -9.60
CA GLY A 119 0.88 -10.53 -9.39
C GLY A 119 2.26 -10.29 -10.02
N LEU A 120 2.71 -9.04 -10.00
CA LEU A 120 4.02 -8.64 -10.52
C LEU A 120 5.18 -9.45 -9.90
N PHE A 121 5.06 -9.84 -8.64
CA PHE A 121 6.10 -10.56 -7.90
C PHE A 121 5.92 -12.09 -7.91
N GLY A 122 4.99 -12.61 -8.71
CA GLY A 122 4.63 -14.04 -8.70
C GLY A 122 3.72 -14.42 -7.52
N PRO A 123 3.66 -15.71 -7.15
CA PRO A 123 2.78 -16.20 -6.10
C PRO A 123 3.13 -15.64 -4.71
N VAL A 124 2.16 -15.01 -4.07
CA VAL A 124 2.27 -14.46 -2.70
C VAL A 124 1.69 -15.45 -1.69
N LEU A 125 2.50 -15.88 -0.71
CA LEU A 125 2.08 -16.75 0.39
C LEU A 125 1.28 -15.97 1.45
N ALA A 126 1.76 -14.77 1.77
CA ALA A 126 1.18 -13.90 2.78
C ALA A 126 1.65 -12.46 2.60
N TYR A 127 0.85 -11.52 3.09
CA TYR A 127 1.31 -10.15 3.31
C TYR A 127 0.74 -9.63 4.63
N PHE A 128 1.45 -8.68 5.23
CA PHE A 128 1.01 -7.93 6.41
C PHE A 128 1.17 -6.45 6.10
N GLY A 129 0.10 -5.67 6.24
CA GLY A 129 0.08 -4.25 5.93
C GLY A 129 -0.32 -3.41 7.14
N MET A 130 0.29 -2.25 7.27
CA MET A 130 -0.04 -1.25 8.29
C MET A 130 0.04 0.14 7.69
N VAL A 131 -0.81 1.05 8.15
CA VAL A 131 -0.91 2.41 7.62
C VAL A 131 -0.54 3.38 8.74
N GLU A 132 0.23 4.41 8.39
CA GLU A 132 0.71 5.42 9.32
C GLU A 132 0.68 6.80 8.66
N THR A 133 0.65 7.84 9.49
CA THR A 133 0.76 9.24 9.05
C THR A 133 2.22 9.68 9.04
N GLN A 134 2.70 10.19 7.91
CA GLN A 134 4.03 10.79 7.80
C GLN A 134 4.07 12.16 8.51
N GLY A 135 5.27 12.69 8.76
CA GLY A 135 5.49 14.00 9.39
C GLY A 135 4.80 15.20 8.69
N GLY A 136 4.32 15.03 7.45
CA GLY A 136 3.52 16.02 6.72
C GLY A 136 2.00 15.83 6.82
N GLY A 137 1.51 14.87 7.63
CA GLY A 137 0.09 14.55 7.77
C GLY A 137 -0.48 13.64 6.66
N THR A 138 0.35 13.23 5.69
CA THR A 138 -0.04 12.35 4.59
C THR A 138 0.00 10.88 5.02
N LEU A 139 -0.93 10.08 4.49
CA LEU A 139 -0.96 8.64 4.76
C LEU A 139 0.14 7.92 3.96
N HIS A 140 0.84 6.99 4.62
CA HIS A 140 1.74 6.03 4.01
C HIS A 140 1.43 4.63 4.54
N ALA A 141 1.74 3.60 3.75
CA ALA A 141 1.59 2.21 4.15
C ALA A 141 2.93 1.49 4.14
N HIS A 142 3.12 0.60 5.10
CA HIS A 142 4.20 -0.37 5.14
C HIS A 142 3.65 -1.78 4.96
N PHE A 143 4.30 -2.58 4.13
CA PHE A 143 3.97 -3.97 3.88
C PHE A 143 5.17 -4.86 4.12
N LEU A 144 4.93 -5.99 4.75
CA LEU A 144 5.80 -7.16 4.73
C LEU A 144 5.17 -8.19 3.79
N VAL A 145 5.92 -8.74 2.84
CA VAL A 145 5.41 -9.68 1.84
C VAL A 145 6.26 -10.94 1.81
N TRP A 146 5.60 -12.10 1.82
CA TRP A 146 6.20 -13.43 1.70
C TRP A 146 5.85 -13.99 0.32
N LEU A 147 6.86 -14.21 -0.51
CA LEU A 147 6.70 -14.83 -1.83
C LEU A 147 6.96 -16.34 -1.73
N ALA A 148 6.30 -17.13 -2.57
CA ALA A 148 6.48 -18.58 -2.58
C ALA A 148 7.85 -18.99 -3.17
N ASP A 149 8.24 -18.32 -4.25
CA ASP A 149 9.37 -18.75 -5.09
C ASP A 149 10.57 -17.82 -4.98
N ALA A 150 10.67 -17.05 -3.90
CA ALA A 150 11.80 -16.17 -3.67
C ALA A 150 13.05 -16.95 -3.24
N PRO A 151 14.20 -16.74 -3.89
CA PRO A 151 15.44 -17.39 -3.48
C PRO A 151 15.82 -16.99 -2.04
N PRO A 152 16.15 -17.95 -1.17
CA PRO A 152 16.42 -17.68 0.24
C PRO A 152 17.80 -17.03 0.50
N ASN A 153 18.70 -17.08 -0.48
CA ASN A 153 20.05 -16.53 -0.41
C ASN A 153 20.63 -16.29 -1.81
N SER A 154 21.77 -15.60 -1.87
CA SER A 154 22.45 -15.26 -3.13
C SER A 154 22.81 -16.48 -3.96
N GLU A 155 23.31 -17.57 -3.36
CA GLU A 155 23.68 -18.77 -4.12
C GLU A 155 22.46 -19.43 -4.80
N ALA A 156 21.33 -19.48 -4.11
CA ALA A 156 20.09 -20.00 -4.68
C ALA A 156 19.56 -19.10 -5.80
N PHE A 157 19.73 -17.78 -5.65
CA PHE A 157 19.41 -16.81 -6.69
C PHE A 157 20.31 -17.02 -7.92
N ASP A 158 21.63 -17.09 -7.75
CA ASP A 158 22.60 -17.27 -8.84
C ASP A 158 22.34 -18.58 -9.61
N ARG A 159 22.01 -19.67 -8.89
CA ARG A 159 21.61 -20.93 -9.53
C ARG A 159 20.31 -20.81 -10.32
N ALA A 160 19.31 -20.11 -9.79
CA ALA A 160 18.05 -19.89 -10.50
C ALA A 160 18.23 -19.05 -11.77
N VAL A 161 19.05 -17.99 -11.68
CA VAL A 161 19.42 -17.16 -12.84
C VAL A 161 20.21 -17.98 -13.87
N ALA A 162 21.16 -18.80 -13.45
CA ALA A 162 21.92 -19.65 -14.39
C ALA A 162 21.05 -20.72 -15.08
N ALA A 163 19.96 -21.18 -14.43
CA ALA A 163 19.08 -22.20 -14.97
C ALA A 163 17.92 -21.66 -15.83
N HIS A 164 17.49 -20.42 -15.58
CA HIS A 164 16.25 -19.86 -16.15
C HIS A 164 16.39 -18.44 -16.70
N GLY A 165 17.55 -17.81 -16.55
CA GLY A 165 17.83 -16.47 -17.06
C GLY A 165 18.23 -16.53 -18.53
N ASP A 166 17.24 -16.34 -19.41
CA ASP A 166 17.44 -15.82 -20.77
C ASP A 166 17.14 -14.31 -20.79
#